data_AF-A0A5C5S043-F1
#
_entry.id   AF-A0A5C5S043-F1
#
_cell.length_a   1.000
_cell.length_b   1.000
_cell.length_c   1.000
_cell.angle_alpha   90.00
_cell.angle_beta   90.00
_cell.angle_gamma   90.00
#
_symmetry.space_group_name_H-M   'P 1'
#
loop_
_entity.id
_entity.type
_entity.pdbx_description
1 polymer ?
#
loop_
_entity_poly.entity_id
_entity_poly.type
_entity_poly.pdbx_seq_one_letter_code
_entity_poly.pdbx_strand_id
1 'polypeptide(L)'
;MTAERTVRGLIDEPQHSEPAELAGLFAQLEPVTIDFMLGDWHGGELPSGHPMDGALGKARWYGKSFRSANDVQPLVCLDDAGEKYSNVALGKGEASLRLIDFGGTVTASMVYDGQPVIDHFAKVDDDTVMGVMTGKKLAAPYFYFYLERDAASGTSGGCLADR
;
A
#
# COMPACT_ATOMS: atom_id res chain seq x y z
N MET A 1 -4.74 -16.70 -17.61
CA MET A 1 -4.48 -15.30 -17.24
C MET A 1 -3.94 -15.37 -15.82
N THR A 2 -2.76 -14.82 -15.55
CA THR A 2 -2.14 -14.92 -14.21
C THR A 2 -2.75 -13.87 -13.28
N ALA A 3 -2.60 -14.04 -11.96
CA ALA A 3 -3.16 -13.11 -10.99
C ALA A 3 -2.58 -11.70 -11.16
N GLU A 4 -1.27 -11.59 -11.41
CA GLU A 4 -0.55 -10.33 -11.63
C GLU A 4 -1.17 -9.54 -12.79
N ARG A 5 -1.42 -10.22 -13.93
CA ARG A 5 -1.99 -9.56 -15.11
C ARG A 5 -3.42 -9.09 -14.87
N THR A 6 -4.19 -9.83 -14.08
CA THR A 6 -5.55 -9.42 -13.71
C THR A 6 -5.51 -8.20 -12.80
N VAL A 7 -4.67 -8.20 -11.74
CA VAL A 7 -4.54 -7.05 -10.85
C VAL A 7 -4.08 -5.82 -11.62
N ARG A 8 -3.08 -5.96 -12.51
CA ARG A 8 -2.63 -4.87 -13.40
C ARG A 8 -3.80 -4.29 -14.22
N GLY A 9 -4.63 -5.14 -14.82
CA GLY A 9 -5.81 -4.69 -15.56
C GLY A 9 -6.83 -3.93 -14.70
N LEU A 10 -7.01 -4.32 -13.44
CA LEU A 10 -7.90 -3.61 -12.50
C LEU A 10 -7.33 -2.25 -12.05
N ILE A 11 -6.01 -2.09 -12.06
CA ILE A 11 -5.34 -0.81 -11.78
C ILE A 11 -5.48 0.13 -12.98
N ASP A 12 -5.21 -0.37 -14.19
CA ASP A 12 -5.25 0.41 -15.42
C ASP A 12 -6.68 0.82 -15.81
N GLU A 13 -7.65 -0.06 -15.59
CA GLU A 13 -9.07 0.18 -15.84
C GLU A 13 -9.88 -0.09 -14.55
N PRO A 14 -9.95 0.89 -13.62
CA PRO A 14 -10.62 0.72 -12.34
C PRO A 14 -12.09 0.34 -12.49
N GLN A 15 -12.45 -0.78 -11.89
CA GLN A 15 -13.82 -1.27 -11.85
C GLN A 15 -14.12 -1.90 -10.48
N HIS A 16 -15.40 -2.07 -10.20
CA HIS A 16 -15.83 -2.84 -9.05
C HIS A 16 -15.55 -4.33 -9.27
N SER A 17 -14.93 -4.97 -8.29
CA SER A 17 -14.65 -6.41 -8.26
C SER A 17 -15.33 -7.06 -7.07
N GLU A 18 -15.74 -8.31 -7.22
CA GLU A 18 -16.32 -9.05 -6.09
C GLU A 18 -15.24 -9.31 -5.02
N PRO A 19 -15.53 -9.18 -3.71
CA PRO A 19 -14.54 -9.39 -2.67
C PRO A 19 -13.83 -10.75 -2.71
N ALA A 20 -14.55 -11.79 -3.14
CA ALA A 20 -14.00 -13.14 -3.30
C ALA A 20 -13.01 -13.25 -4.46
N GLU A 21 -13.20 -12.44 -5.52
CA GLU A 21 -12.26 -12.35 -6.64
C GLU A 21 -10.95 -11.74 -6.16
N LEU A 22 -11.00 -10.59 -5.47
CA LEU A 22 -9.81 -9.93 -4.93
C LEU A 22 -9.07 -10.79 -3.90
N ALA A 23 -9.81 -11.51 -3.04
CA ALA A 23 -9.22 -12.47 -2.11
C ALA A 23 -8.47 -13.59 -2.85
N GLY A 24 -9.09 -14.13 -3.92
CA GLY A 24 -8.49 -15.18 -4.74
C GLY A 24 -7.28 -14.71 -5.53
N LEU A 25 -7.28 -13.46 -6.01
CA LEU A 25 -6.12 -12.85 -6.65
C LEU A 25 -4.98 -12.68 -5.65
N PHE A 26 -5.23 -12.06 -4.50
CA PHE A 26 -4.22 -11.84 -3.46
C PHE A 26 -3.55 -13.16 -3.03
N ALA A 27 -4.32 -14.22 -2.83
CA ALA A 27 -3.81 -15.53 -2.39
C ALA A 27 -2.90 -16.23 -3.43
N GLN A 28 -2.90 -15.79 -4.69
CA GLN A 28 -2.05 -16.33 -5.75
C GLN A 28 -0.76 -15.52 -5.98
N LEU A 29 -0.66 -14.31 -5.43
CA LEU A 29 0.49 -13.43 -5.59
C LEU A 29 1.64 -13.84 -4.66
N GLU A 30 2.88 -13.53 -5.08
CA GLU A 30 4.07 -13.82 -4.28
C GLU A 30 4.16 -12.91 -3.04
N PRO A 31 4.67 -13.39 -1.90
CA PRO A 31 4.94 -12.53 -0.75
C PRO A 31 6.09 -11.56 -1.04
N VAL A 32 6.10 -10.44 -0.33
CA VAL A 32 7.18 -9.44 -0.42
C VAL A 32 8.00 -9.39 0.86
N THR A 33 9.27 -8.98 0.73
CA THR A 33 10.16 -8.73 1.86
C THR A 33 10.00 -7.30 2.39
N ILE A 34 10.54 -7.03 3.57
CA ILE A 34 10.60 -5.65 4.10
C ILE A 34 11.42 -4.76 3.16
N ASP A 35 12.57 -5.24 2.68
CA ASP A 35 13.45 -4.49 1.79
C ASP A 35 12.76 -4.12 0.47
N PHE A 36 11.91 -5.01 -0.06
CA PHE A 36 11.12 -4.74 -1.25
C PHE A 36 10.18 -3.54 -1.07
N MET A 37 9.58 -3.40 0.13
CA MET A 37 8.62 -2.34 0.43
C MET A 37 9.26 -0.97 0.68
N LEU A 38 10.58 -0.88 0.86
CA LEU A 38 11.24 0.40 1.15
C LEU A 38 11.08 1.38 -0.03
N GLY A 39 10.91 2.66 0.31
CA GLY A 39 10.71 3.75 -0.64
C GLY A 39 9.32 4.41 -0.53
N ASP A 40 9.07 5.32 -1.46
CA ASP A 40 7.80 6.03 -1.58
C ASP A 40 6.90 5.34 -2.60
N TRP A 41 5.62 5.26 -2.26
CA TRP A 41 4.60 4.62 -3.06
C TRP A 41 3.39 5.53 -3.15
N HIS A 42 2.82 5.65 -4.34
CA HIS A 42 1.47 6.18 -4.51
C HIS A 42 0.48 5.02 -4.56
N GLY A 43 -0.79 5.26 -4.23
CA GLY A 43 -1.77 4.19 -4.11
C GLY A 43 -3.15 4.57 -4.58
N GLY A 44 -3.94 3.53 -4.82
CA GLY A 44 -5.35 3.64 -5.13
C GLY A 44 -6.13 2.46 -4.55
N GLU A 45 -7.45 2.57 -4.62
CA GLU A 45 -8.36 1.55 -4.11
C GLU A 45 -8.62 0.49 -5.19
N LEU A 46 -8.87 -0.76 -4.77
CA LEU A 46 -9.44 -1.81 -5.61
C LEU A 46 -10.89 -2.02 -5.14
N PRO A 47 -11.88 -1.32 -5.72
CA PRO A 47 -13.22 -1.23 -5.14
C PRO A 47 -13.90 -2.59 -5.06
N SER A 48 -14.37 -2.94 -3.87
CA SER A 48 -15.04 -4.23 -3.61
C SER A 48 -16.43 -4.08 -2.99
N GLY A 49 -16.94 -2.86 -2.92
CA GLY A 49 -18.18 -2.53 -2.21
C GLY A 49 -17.99 -2.43 -0.69
N HIS A 50 -16.75 -2.32 -0.23
CA HIS A 50 -16.45 -2.19 1.19
C HIS A 50 -16.89 -0.79 1.68
N PRO A 51 -17.37 -0.64 2.94
CA PRO A 51 -17.81 0.67 3.45
C PRO A 51 -16.74 1.78 3.46
N MET A 52 -15.46 1.40 3.32
CA MET A 52 -14.34 2.34 3.21
C MET A 52 -14.05 2.76 1.77
N ASP A 53 -14.69 2.18 0.76
CA ASP A 53 -14.50 2.60 -0.63
C ASP A 53 -14.82 4.10 -0.77
N GLY A 54 -13.92 4.83 -1.41
CA GLY A 54 -13.91 6.28 -1.57
C GLY A 54 -13.43 7.07 -0.35
N ALA A 55 -13.05 6.43 0.75
CA ALA A 55 -12.55 7.14 1.94
C ALA A 55 -11.15 7.72 1.71
N LEU A 56 -10.26 7.01 0.98
CA LEU A 56 -8.90 7.49 0.73
C LEU A 56 -8.90 8.71 -0.18
N GLY A 57 -9.78 8.73 -1.19
CA GLY A 57 -9.98 9.89 -2.05
C GLY A 57 -10.44 11.14 -1.28
N LYS A 58 -11.35 10.99 -0.32
CA LYS A 58 -11.81 12.11 0.55
C LYS A 58 -10.69 12.68 1.42
N ALA A 59 -9.72 11.84 1.79
CA ALA A 59 -8.55 12.24 2.57
C ALA A 59 -7.41 12.82 1.71
N ARG A 60 -7.60 12.96 0.39
CA ARG A 60 -6.53 13.30 -0.58
C ARG A 60 -5.28 12.46 -0.37
N TRP A 61 -5.50 11.16 -0.09
CA TRP A 61 -4.44 10.21 0.13
C TRP A 61 -3.63 10.03 -1.14
N TYR A 62 -2.32 10.25 -1.04
CA TYR A 62 -1.37 10.01 -2.10
C TYR A 62 -0.88 8.56 -2.06
N GLY A 63 -0.52 8.07 -0.88
CA GLY A 63 0.07 6.75 -0.72
C GLY A 63 0.78 6.56 0.61
N LYS A 64 1.91 5.84 0.59
CA LYS A 64 2.67 5.44 1.78
C LYS A 64 4.16 5.65 1.57
N SER A 65 4.89 5.96 2.64
CA SER A 65 6.35 6.05 2.62
C SER A 65 6.94 5.05 3.61
N PHE A 66 7.88 4.22 3.18
CA PHE A 66 8.54 3.22 4.01
C PHE A 66 10.04 3.53 4.05
N ARG A 67 10.48 4.31 5.04
CA ARG A 67 11.89 4.68 5.20
C ARG A 67 12.71 3.57 5.84
N SER A 68 12.12 2.83 6.78
CA SER A 68 12.71 1.62 7.37
C SER A 68 11.62 0.71 7.95
N ALA A 69 12.03 -0.45 8.47
CA ALA A 69 11.11 -1.36 9.16
C ALA A 69 10.38 -0.74 10.37
N ASN A 70 10.90 0.35 10.95
CA ASN A 70 10.32 1.03 12.12
C ASN A 70 10.03 2.52 11.87
N ASP A 71 10.09 2.97 10.62
CA ASP A 71 9.78 4.34 10.22
C ASP A 71 8.97 4.30 8.93
N VAL A 72 7.65 4.27 9.12
CA VAL A 72 6.66 4.14 8.04
C VAL A 72 5.59 5.19 8.21
N GLN A 73 5.30 5.90 7.12
CA GLN A 73 4.22 6.87 7.03
C GLN A 73 3.05 6.23 6.28
N PRO A 74 2.02 5.73 7.00
CA PRO A 74 0.98 4.90 6.39
C PRO A 74 -0.05 5.70 5.59
N LEU A 75 -0.12 7.02 5.82
CA LEU A 75 -1.05 7.94 5.20
C LEU A 75 -0.32 9.22 4.78
N VAL A 76 0.38 9.14 3.64
CA VAL A 76 0.90 10.33 2.97
C VAL A 76 -0.26 10.98 2.23
N CYS A 77 -0.62 12.21 2.59
CA CYS A 77 -1.72 12.99 2.00
C CYS A 77 -1.17 14.24 1.32
N LEU A 78 -1.98 14.85 0.45
CA LEU A 78 -1.70 16.14 -0.17
C LEU A 78 -2.47 17.26 0.54
N ASP A 79 -1.77 18.34 0.88
CA ASP A 79 -2.41 19.56 1.39
C ASP A 79 -3.03 20.43 0.28
N ASP A 80 -3.58 21.58 0.63
CA ASP A 80 -4.21 22.51 -0.33
C ASP A 80 -3.22 23.09 -1.36
N ALA A 81 -1.92 23.13 -1.04
CA ALA A 81 -0.86 23.51 -1.98
C ALA A 81 -0.40 22.34 -2.88
N GLY A 82 -0.80 21.11 -2.56
CA GLY A 82 -0.36 19.90 -3.25
C GLY A 82 0.91 19.29 -2.67
N GLU A 83 1.35 19.74 -1.50
CA GLU A 83 2.55 19.23 -0.84
C GLU A 83 2.23 17.95 -0.05
N LYS A 84 3.15 16.98 -0.10
CA LYS A 84 3.02 15.69 0.60
C LYS A 84 3.30 15.88 2.09
N TYR A 85 2.43 15.36 2.96
CA TYR A 85 2.66 15.29 4.41
C TYR A 85 2.13 13.98 5.02
N SER A 86 2.70 13.56 6.16
CA SER A 86 2.20 12.40 6.93
C SER A 86 0.98 12.81 7.75
N ASN A 87 -0.19 12.23 7.46
CA ASN A 87 -1.43 12.50 8.17
C ASN A 87 -1.55 11.62 9.44
N VAL A 88 -0.69 11.91 10.42
CA VAL A 88 -0.61 11.19 11.71
C VAL A 88 -1.94 11.25 12.47
N ALA A 89 -2.72 12.33 12.33
CA ALA A 89 -4.02 12.47 12.98
C ALA A 89 -5.03 11.44 12.45
N LEU A 90 -5.11 11.25 11.13
CA LEU A 90 -5.97 10.25 10.51
C LEU A 90 -5.47 8.82 10.77
N GLY A 91 -4.14 8.63 10.73
CA GLY A 91 -3.49 7.33 10.99
C GLY A 91 -3.48 6.92 12.46
N LYS A 92 -3.83 7.86 13.35
CA LYS A 92 -3.68 7.77 14.82
C LYS A 92 -2.25 7.51 15.28
N GLY A 93 -1.27 7.83 14.44
CA GLY A 93 0.12 7.44 14.61
C GLY A 93 0.76 7.14 13.27
N GLU A 94 2.00 6.68 13.35
CA GLU A 94 2.75 6.13 12.23
C GLU A 94 2.57 4.60 12.20
N ALA A 95 3.50 3.89 11.55
CA ALA A 95 3.45 2.44 11.47
C ALA A 95 4.85 1.80 11.47
N SER A 96 4.86 0.47 11.52
CA SER A 96 6.06 -0.35 11.37
C SER A 96 5.81 -1.52 10.43
N LEU A 97 6.84 -2.01 9.73
CA LEU A 97 6.79 -3.24 8.93
C LEU A 97 7.19 -4.45 9.77
N ARG A 98 6.45 -5.54 9.64
CA ARG A 98 6.76 -6.85 10.22
C ARG A 98 6.50 -7.94 9.18
N LEU A 99 7.19 -9.06 9.30
CA LEU A 99 6.82 -10.28 8.58
C LEU A 99 5.71 -10.97 9.37
N ILE A 100 4.54 -11.12 8.76
CA ILE A 100 3.35 -11.68 9.40
C ILE A 100 2.77 -12.76 8.49
N ASP A 101 2.36 -13.89 9.10
CA ASP A 101 1.59 -14.93 8.40
C ASP A 101 0.17 -14.41 8.09
N PHE A 102 -0.20 -14.51 6.83
CA PHE A 102 -1.55 -14.26 6.37
C PHE A 102 -1.97 -15.35 5.37
N GLY A 103 -2.95 -16.15 5.75
CA GLY A 103 -3.42 -17.26 4.91
C GLY A 103 -2.37 -18.36 4.69
N GLY A 104 -1.44 -18.56 5.64
CA GLY A 104 -0.36 -19.56 5.54
C GLY A 104 0.87 -19.10 4.75
N THR A 105 0.90 -17.82 4.34
CA THR A 105 2.05 -17.20 3.68
C THR A 105 2.57 -16.04 4.52
N VAL A 106 3.87 -16.04 4.81
CA VAL A 106 4.52 -14.94 5.52
C VAL A 106 4.91 -13.84 4.53
N THR A 107 4.41 -12.62 4.73
CA THR A 107 4.70 -11.47 3.87
C THR A 107 4.95 -10.21 4.69
N ALA A 108 5.67 -9.23 4.12
CA ALA A 108 5.79 -7.92 4.71
C ALA A 108 4.39 -7.32 4.90
N SER A 109 4.15 -6.86 6.12
CA SER A 109 2.87 -6.33 6.56
C SER A 109 3.12 -5.09 7.38
N MET A 110 2.35 -4.03 7.13
CA MET A 110 2.43 -2.79 7.87
C MET A 110 1.44 -2.82 9.03
N VAL A 111 1.96 -2.63 10.24
CA VAL A 111 1.19 -2.58 11.49
C VAL A 111 1.08 -1.12 11.91
N TYR A 112 -0.13 -0.62 12.04
CA TYR A 112 -0.36 0.75 12.53
C TYR A 112 -0.11 0.83 14.03
N ASP A 113 0.59 1.87 14.48
CA ASP A 113 0.93 2.03 15.89
C ASP A 113 -0.29 2.44 16.73
N GLY A 114 -1.18 3.24 16.15
CA GLY A 114 -2.32 3.86 16.85
C GLY A 114 -3.68 3.21 16.63
N GLN A 115 -3.76 2.15 15.82
CA GLN A 115 -5.02 1.46 15.54
C GLN A 115 -4.82 -0.02 15.22
N PRO A 116 -5.78 -0.89 15.58
CA PRO A 116 -5.67 -2.32 15.37
C PRO A 116 -5.95 -2.71 13.92
N VAL A 117 -5.09 -2.23 13.01
CA VAL A 117 -5.14 -2.41 11.56
C VAL A 117 -3.78 -2.94 11.09
N ILE A 118 -3.82 -3.90 10.17
CA ILE A 118 -2.65 -4.48 9.53
C ILE A 118 -2.90 -4.48 8.02
N ASP A 119 -1.96 -3.94 7.26
CA ASP A 119 -1.97 -4.00 5.81
C ASP A 119 -1.00 -5.10 5.38
N HIS A 120 -1.48 -6.16 4.73
CA HIS A 120 -0.63 -7.22 4.18
C HIS A 120 -0.37 -6.96 2.70
N PHE A 121 0.86 -7.16 2.23
CA PHE A 121 1.26 -6.88 0.85
C PHE A 121 1.56 -8.16 0.08
N ALA A 122 1.23 -8.17 -1.21
CA ALA A 122 1.64 -9.22 -2.14
C ALA A 122 2.09 -8.61 -3.47
N LYS A 123 3.12 -9.21 -4.09
CA LYS A 123 3.81 -8.69 -5.27
C LYS A 123 2.94 -8.85 -6.51
N VAL A 124 2.70 -7.76 -7.23
CA VAL A 124 2.13 -7.78 -8.58
C VAL A 124 3.26 -7.79 -9.60
N ASP A 125 4.24 -6.89 -9.44
CA ASP A 125 5.51 -6.88 -10.16
C ASP A 125 6.58 -6.13 -9.34
N ASP A 126 7.68 -5.70 -9.96
CA ASP A 126 8.81 -5.08 -9.25
C ASP A 126 8.48 -3.70 -8.65
N ASP A 127 7.46 -3.02 -9.18
CA ASP A 127 7.08 -1.67 -8.80
C ASP A 127 5.62 -1.59 -8.33
N THR A 128 4.94 -2.72 -8.13
CA THR A 128 3.54 -2.72 -7.71
C THR A 128 3.20 -3.85 -6.75
N VAL A 129 2.43 -3.52 -5.72
CA VAL A 129 1.87 -4.47 -4.77
C VAL A 129 0.37 -4.31 -4.64
N MET A 130 -0.29 -5.44 -4.38
CA MET A 130 -1.65 -5.47 -3.88
C MET A 130 -1.61 -5.48 -2.35
N GLY A 131 -2.50 -4.70 -1.74
CA GLY A 131 -2.66 -4.60 -0.30
C GLY A 131 -4.03 -5.08 0.15
N VAL A 132 -4.08 -5.78 1.29
CA VAL A 132 -5.33 -6.13 1.98
C VAL A 132 -5.28 -5.65 3.42
N MET A 133 -6.33 -4.93 3.85
CA MET A 133 -6.44 -4.42 5.21
C MET A 133 -7.22 -5.38 6.09
N THR A 134 -6.60 -5.80 7.19
CA THR A 134 -7.23 -6.61 8.24
C THR A 134 -7.18 -5.88 9.57
N GLY A 135 -7.97 -6.34 10.54
CA GLY A 135 -7.95 -5.74 11.87
C GLY A 135 -9.17 -6.11 12.69
N LYS A 136 -9.13 -5.81 13.99
CA LYS A 136 -10.22 -6.17 14.92
C LYS A 136 -11.57 -5.55 14.54
N LYS A 137 -11.55 -4.42 13.82
CA LYS A 137 -12.74 -3.71 13.35
C LYS A 137 -13.01 -3.88 11.85
N LEU A 138 -12.17 -4.64 11.16
CA LEU A 138 -12.26 -4.93 9.73
C LEU A 138 -12.58 -6.42 9.58
N ALA A 139 -13.88 -6.75 9.58
CA ALA A 139 -14.34 -8.10 9.28
C ALA A 139 -14.41 -8.29 7.76
N ALA A 140 -14.23 -9.53 7.30
CA ALA A 140 -14.44 -9.85 5.89
C ALA A 140 -15.89 -9.50 5.46
N PRO A 141 -16.10 -9.07 4.20
CA PRO A 141 -15.11 -8.87 3.14
C PRO A 141 -14.12 -7.74 3.47
N TYR A 142 -12.84 -7.95 3.17
CA TYR A 142 -11.78 -6.98 3.49
C TYR A 142 -11.74 -5.83 2.49
N PHE A 143 -11.04 -4.76 2.86
CA PHE A 143 -10.70 -3.67 1.97
C PHE A 143 -9.40 -3.97 1.22
N TYR A 144 -9.40 -3.67 -0.07
CA TYR A 144 -8.26 -3.90 -0.95
C TYR A 144 -7.80 -2.61 -1.61
N PHE A 145 -6.49 -2.51 -1.81
CA PHE A 145 -5.86 -1.36 -2.43
C PHE A 145 -4.63 -1.84 -3.21
N TYR A 146 -4.03 -0.93 -3.96
CA TYR A 146 -2.73 -1.14 -4.59
C TYR A 146 -1.77 -0.03 -4.21
N LEU A 147 -0.49 -0.32 -4.35
CA LEU A 147 0.59 0.65 -4.27
C LEU A 147 1.49 0.49 -5.48
N GLU A 148 1.85 1.60 -6.10
CA GLU A 148 2.81 1.69 -7.18
C GLU A 148 4.00 2.56 -6.74
N ARG A 149 5.21 2.10 -7.02
CA ARG A 149 6.43 2.77 -6.60
C ARG A 149 6.52 4.13 -7.28
N ASP A 150 6.86 5.16 -6.52
CA ASP A 150 7.21 6.45 -7.12
C ASP A 150 8.48 6.28 -7.96
N ALA A 151 8.49 6.85 -9.17
CA ALA A 151 9.71 6.94 -9.96
C ALA A 151 10.79 7.60 -9.09
N ALA A 152 11.93 6.91 -8.89
CA ALA A 152 13.00 7.39 -8.03
C ALA A 152 13.27 8.86 -8.34
N SER A 153 13.12 9.73 -7.35
CA SER A 153 13.52 11.13 -7.46
C SER A 153 15.02 11.10 -7.73
N GLY A 154 15.39 11.28 -9.00
CA GLY A 154 16.76 11.22 -9.45
C GLY A 154 17.56 12.24 -8.66
N THR A 155 18.43 11.74 -7.77
CA THR A 155 19.46 12.55 -7.14
C THR A 155 20.20 13.27 -8.26
N SER A 156 20.06 14.59 -8.35
CA SER A 156 20.93 15.43 -9.15
C SER A 156 22.32 15.37 -8.54
N GLY A 157 23.05 14.32 -8.90
CA GLY A 157 24.46 14.14 -8.59
C GLY A 157 25.27 15.21 -9.31
N GLY A 158 25.33 16.40 -8.73
CA GLY A 158 26.33 17.40 -9.03
C GLY A 158 27.68 16.90 -8.56
N CYS A 159 28.34 16.10 -9.39
CA CYS A 159 29.76 15.81 -9.24
C CYS A 159 30.53 17.10 -9.55
N LEU A 160 30.81 17.91 -8.53
CA LEU A 160 31.85 18.93 -8.57
C LEU A 160 33.16 18.26 -8.15
N ALA A 161 33.80 17.61 -9.13
CA ALA A 161 35.24 17.39 -9.10
C ALA A 161 35.87 18.40 -10.05
N ASP A 162 36.44 19.46 -9.48
CA ASP A 162 37.63 20.14 -10.02
C ASP A 162 38.11 21.21 -9.03
N ARG A 163 39.21 20.92 -8.32
CA ARG A 163 40.43 21.73 -8.18
C ARG A 163 41.37 21.20 -7.12
#